data_AF-A0A936ZVZ6-F1
#
_entry.id   AF-A0A936ZVZ6-F1
#
_cell.length_a   1.000
_cell.length_b   1.000
_cell.length_c   1.000
_cell.angle_alpha   90.00
_cell.angle_beta   90.00
_cell.angle_gamma   90.00
#
_symmetry.space_group_name_H-M   'P 1'
#
loop_
_entity.id
_entity.type
_entity.pdbx_description
1 polymer ?
#
loop_
_entity_poly.entity_id
_entity_poly.type
_entity_poly.pdbx_seq_one_letter_code
_entity_poly.pdbx_strand_id
1 'polypeptide(L)'
;MSAKQHFINKFKEKTDDDLIFILNNATDYQEEAVNAARLILENRKSEGIHVKPEPFIKTLESKKRKPVNRLDTDPFLRTLSYRDFLTSFALGILLLSVHTLFRYYSGEDFIKNNSIFLWGFSFILLLSINHAFYRFEHKRSNNLIGRLIHDVIFIIMYFILWGIYTSIINLEITSTITTDDIPAIIFLSFLILPIEAIIGIVKRLFKLLKCEIL
;
A
#
# COMPACT_ATOMS: atom_id res chain seq x y z
N MET A 1 -28.97 8.99 1.79
CA MET A 1 -29.17 7.61 2.29
C MET A 1 -28.45 7.52 3.63
N SER A 2 -29.13 7.15 4.72
CA SER A 2 -28.48 7.13 6.05
C SER A 2 -27.43 6.01 6.12
N ALA A 3 -26.34 6.22 6.88
CA ALA A 3 -25.27 5.24 7.03
C ALA A 3 -25.80 3.87 7.52
N LYS A 4 -26.80 3.89 8.41
CA LYS A 4 -27.53 2.70 8.87
C LYS A 4 -28.21 1.94 7.73
N GLN A 5 -28.90 2.63 6.83
CA GLN A 5 -29.60 1.99 5.70
C GLN A 5 -28.63 1.36 4.69
N HIS A 6 -27.46 1.98 4.51
CA HIS A 6 -26.40 1.42 3.67
C HIS A 6 -25.91 0.07 4.20
N PHE A 7 -25.66 -0.05 5.51
CA PHE A 7 -25.22 -1.31 6.12
C PHE A 7 -26.30 -2.38 6.16
N ILE A 8 -27.56 -2.01 6.41
CA ILE A 8 -28.68 -2.96 6.36
C ILE A 8 -28.79 -3.59 4.97
N ASN A 9 -28.75 -2.78 3.90
CA ASN A 9 -28.82 -3.30 2.53
C ASN A 9 -27.61 -4.17 2.19
N LYS A 10 -26.42 -3.78 2.65
CA LYS A 10 -25.18 -4.53 2.42
C LYS A 10 -25.14 -5.88 3.16
N PHE A 11 -25.75 -5.96 4.34
CA PHE A 11 -25.70 -7.14 5.22
C PHE A 11 -26.90 -8.07 5.07
N LYS A 12 -27.93 -7.66 4.34
CA LYS A 12 -29.16 -8.44 4.12
C LYS A 12 -28.89 -9.83 3.54
N GLU A 13 -27.85 -9.97 2.71
CA GLU A 13 -27.47 -11.21 2.03
C GLU A 13 -26.38 -12.02 2.76
N LYS A 14 -25.84 -11.52 3.88
CA LYS A 14 -24.79 -12.22 4.64
C LYS A 14 -25.36 -13.40 5.43
N THR A 15 -24.53 -14.43 5.66
CA THR A 15 -24.88 -15.58 6.52
C THR A 15 -24.96 -15.18 7.99
N ASP A 16 -25.62 -15.99 8.81
CA ASP A 16 -25.70 -15.71 10.26
C ASP A 16 -24.32 -15.77 10.92
N ASP A 17 -23.43 -16.67 10.47
CA ASP A 17 -22.04 -16.76 10.94
C ASP A 17 -21.25 -15.48 10.64
N ASP A 18 -21.44 -14.89 9.46
CA ASP A 18 -20.83 -13.62 9.08
C ASP A 18 -21.30 -12.47 9.98
N LEU A 19 -22.60 -12.44 10.32
CA LEU A 19 -23.19 -11.42 11.18
C LEU A 19 -22.70 -11.58 12.63
N ILE A 20 -22.61 -12.82 13.13
CA ILE A 20 -22.07 -13.15 14.45
C ILE A 20 -20.58 -12.80 14.52
N PHE A 21 -19.82 -13.01 13.44
CA PHE A 21 -18.42 -12.59 13.37
C PHE A 21 -18.28 -11.07 13.51
N ILE A 22 -19.13 -10.28 12.86
CA ILE A 22 -19.14 -8.81 12.99
C ILE A 22 -19.44 -8.40 14.44
N LEU A 23 -20.40 -9.06 15.10
CA LEU A 23 -20.75 -8.78 16.50
C LEU A 23 -19.60 -9.12 17.47
N ASN A 24 -18.89 -10.23 17.23
CA ASN A 24 -17.78 -10.67 18.07
C ASN A 24 -16.52 -9.80 17.93
N ASN A 25 -16.40 -9.03 16.85
CA ASN A 25 -15.27 -8.13 16.59
C ASN A 25 -15.73 -6.66 16.56
N ALA A 26 -16.71 -6.28 17.38
CA ALA A 26 -17.36 -4.96 17.33
C ALA A 26 -16.39 -3.76 17.40
N THR A 27 -15.20 -3.91 17.99
CA THR A 27 -14.16 -2.87 18.05
C THR A 27 -13.59 -2.49 16.68
N ASP A 28 -13.67 -3.41 15.70
CA ASP A 28 -13.07 -3.26 14.38
C ASP A 28 -14.08 -2.73 13.34
N TYR A 29 -15.34 -2.54 13.74
CA TYR A 29 -16.44 -2.11 12.88
C TYR A 29 -17.04 -0.79 13.34
N GLN A 30 -17.64 -0.06 12.40
CA GLN A 30 -18.44 1.12 12.72
C GLN A 30 -19.67 0.72 13.54
N GLU A 31 -20.08 1.55 14.49
CA GLU A 31 -21.20 1.26 15.39
C GLU A 31 -22.51 1.00 14.61
N GLU A 32 -22.72 1.71 13.50
CA GLU A 32 -23.86 1.53 12.60
C GLU A 32 -23.85 0.16 11.90
N ALA A 33 -22.67 -0.39 11.63
CA ALA A 33 -22.52 -1.72 11.05
C ALA A 33 -22.82 -2.81 12.09
N VAL A 34 -22.33 -2.65 13.32
CA VAL A 34 -22.62 -3.57 14.44
C VAL A 34 -24.12 -3.59 14.75
N ASN A 35 -24.75 -2.42 14.80
CA ASN A 35 -26.19 -2.28 15.02
C ASN A 35 -27.02 -2.86 13.86
N ALA A 36 -26.58 -2.69 12.61
CA ALA A 36 -27.25 -3.32 11.46
C ALA A 36 -27.16 -4.85 11.50
N ALA A 37 -26.00 -5.41 11.88
CA ALA A 37 -25.81 -6.86 12.01
C ALA A 37 -26.69 -7.45 13.12
N ARG A 38 -26.78 -6.78 14.28
CA ARG A 38 -27.67 -7.16 15.38
C ARG A 38 -29.13 -7.19 14.94
N LEU A 39 -29.59 -6.13 14.28
CA LEU A 39 -30.97 -5.97 13.82
C LEU A 39 -31.37 -7.05 12.80
N ILE A 40 -30.47 -7.42 11.88
CA ILE A 40 -30.75 -8.49 10.91
C ILE A 40 -30.84 -9.85 11.60
N LEU A 41 -29.95 -10.15 12.56
CA LEU A 41 -29.99 -11.40 13.32
C LEU A 41 -31.25 -11.51 14.20
N GLU A 42 -31.66 -10.42 14.84
CA GLU A 42 -32.90 -10.36 15.62
C GLU A 42 -34.13 -10.57 14.73
N ASN A 43 -34.18 -9.91 13.56
CA ASN A 43 -35.27 -10.08 12.60
C ASN A 43 -35.35 -11.53 12.10
N ARG A 44 -34.21 -12.14 11.73
CA ARG A 44 -34.16 -13.55 11.27
C ARG A 44 -34.57 -14.54 12.36
N LYS A 45 -34.22 -14.27 13.62
CA LYS A 45 -34.67 -15.07 14.77
C LYS A 45 -36.17 -14.91 15.02
N SER A 46 -36.71 -13.71 14.83
CA SER A 46 -38.15 -13.44 14.99
C SER A 46 -39.01 -14.03 13.85
N GLU A 47 -38.43 -14.25 12.66
CA GLU A 47 -39.09 -14.84 11.49
C GLU A 47 -39.13 -16.38 11.52
N GLY A 48 -38.68 -17.03 12.61
CA GLY A 48 -38.98 -18.45 12.84
C GLY A 48 -38.31 -19.44 11.89
N ILE A 49 -37.13 -19.12 11.35
CA ILE A 49 -36.33 -20.11 10.63
C ILE A 49 -35.64 -21.01 11.68
N HIS A 50 -36.31 -22.11 12.00
CA HIS A 50 -35.75 -23.22 12.77
C HIS A 50 -34.58 -23.85 12.00
N VAL A 51 -33.36 -23.34 12.20
CA VAL A 51 -32.16 -24.13 11.97
C VAL A 51 -32.01 -25.05 13.18
N LYS A 52 -32.17 -26.36 12.97
CA LYS A 52 -31.93 -27.40 13.98
C LYS A 52 -30.58 -27.13 14.68
N PRO A 53 -30.52 -27.12 16.01
CA PRO A 53 -29.24 -27.17 16.70
C PRO A 53 -28.69 -28.59 16.51
N GLU A 54 -27.75 -28.77 15.58
CA GLU A 54 -26.84 -29.91 15.70
C GLU A 54 -26.06 -29.73 17.01
N PRO A 55 -25.88 -30.80 17.81
CA PRO A 55 -25.12 -30.72 19.04
C PRO A 55 -23.66 -30.47 18.64
N PHE A 56 -23.22 -29.21 18.70
CA PHE A 56 -21.82 -28.88 18.60
C PHE A 56 -21.16 -29.41 19.87
N ILE A 57 -20.70 -30.66 19.78
CA ILE A 57 -19.76 -31.24 20.72
C ILE A 57 -18.67 -30.21 20.90
N LYS A 58 -18.54 -29.77 22.15
CA LYS A 58 -17.56 -28.82 22.63
C LYS A 58 -16.18 -29.50 22.57
N THR A 59 -15.69 -29.80 21.37
CA THR A 59 -14.26 -29.91 21.16
C THR A 59 -13.72 -28.51 21.38
N LEU A 60 -13.31 -28.29 22.63
CA LEU A 60 -12.16 -27.49 23.00
C LEU A 60 -10.94 -28.01 22.22
N GLU A 61 -10.98 -27.96 20.89
CA GLU A 61 -9.80 -27.51 20.20
C GLU A 61 -9.66 -26.07 20.64
N SER A 62 -8.86 -25.88 21.69
CA SER A 62 -8.08 -24.67 21.81
C SER A 62 -7.69 -24.36 20.38
N LYS A 63 -8.25 -23.29 19.81
CA LYS A 63 -7.74 -22.73 18.57
C LYS A 63 -6.34 -22.32 18.99
N LYS A 64 -5.39 -23.27 18.93
CA LYS A 64 -3.97 -23.04 18.94
C LYS A 64 -3.91 -21.86 18.00
N ARG A 65 -3.56 -20.68 18.55
CA ARG A 65 -3.20 -19.55 17.72
C ARG A 65 -2.32 -20.17 16.68
N LYS A 66 -2.83 -20.35 15.45
CA LYS A 66 -1.99 -20.82 14.37
C LYS A 66 -0.84 -19.83 14.46
N PRO A 67 0.41 -20.29 14.67
CA PRO A 67 1.52 -19.36 14.75
C PRO A 67 1.35 -18.44 13.55
N VAL A 68 1.43 -17.14 13.80
CA VAL A 68 1.38 -16.07 12.80
C VAL A 68 2.59 -16.27 11.88
N ASN A 69 2.53 -17.33 11.08
CA ASN A 69 3.61 -17.93 10.29
C ASN A 69 3.02 -18.52 8.99
N ARG A 70 1.76 -18.23 8.67
CA ARG A 70 1.38 -18.14 7.27
C ARG A 70 1.55 -16.68 6.91
N LEU A 71 2.58 -16.36 6.12
CA LEU A 71 2.48 -15.22 5.23
C LEU A 71 1.18 -15.46 4.44
N ASP A 72 0.07 -14.86 4.88
CA ASP A 72 -1.11 -14.80 4.04
C ASP A 72 -0.69 -14.02 2.80
N THR A 73 -0.46 -14.76 1.71
CA THR A 73 -0.07 -14.22 0.41
C THR A 73 -1.23 -13.53 -0.30
N ASP A 74 -2.47 -13.71 0.19
CA ASP A 74 -3.66 -13.06 -0.34
C ASP A 74 -3.58 -11.52 -0.31
N PRO A 75 -3.20 -10.86 0.81
CA PRO A 75 -2.91 -9.44 0.80
C PRO A 75 -1.73 -9.08 -0.12
N PHE A 76 -0.79 -10.00 -0.35
CA PHE A 76 0.41 -9.83 -1.19
C PHE A 76 0.09 -9.85 -2.71
N LEU A 77 -0.86 -10.68 -3.12
CA LEU A 77 -1.35 -10.74 -4.50
C LEU A 77 -2.24 -9.53 -4.82
N ARG A 78 -2.92 -8.98 -3.81
CA ARG A 78 -3.75 -7.79 -3.98
C ARG A 78 -2.95 -6.51 -4.17
N THR A 79 -1.71 -6.47 -3.68
CA THR A 79 -0.72 -5.39 -3.89
C THR A 79 0.01 -5.48 -5.23
N LEU A 80 -0.41 -6.34 -6.15
CA LEU A 80 0.12 -6.36 -7.52
C LEU A 80 -1.03 -6.11 -8.50
N SER A 81 -1.85 -5.10 -8.22
CA SER A 81 -2.85 -4.68 -9.18
C SER A 81 -2.17 -4.10 -10.42
N TYR A 82 -2.72 -4.39 -11.59
CA TYR A 82 -2.27 -3.80 -12.86
C TYR A 82 -2.15 -2.27 -12.78
N ARG A 83 -3.05 -1.63 -12.03
CA ARG A 83 -3.07 -0.17 -11.83
C ARG A 83 -1.85 0.33 -11.06
N ASP A 84 -1.41 -0.38 -10.03
CA ASP A 84 -0.25 0.03 -9.24
C ASP A 84 1.05 -0.10 -10.04
N PHE A 85 1.14 -1.17 -10.84
CA PHE A 85 2.23 -1.37 -11.77
C PHE A 85 2.28 -0.25 -12.83
N LEU A 86 1.13 0.10 -13.42
CA LEU A 86 1.03 1.19 -14.39
C LEU A 86 1.46 2.54 -13.79
N THR A 87 1.10 2.78 -12.52
CA THR A 87 1.50 3.99 -11.80
C THR A 87 3.02 4.02 -11.62
N SER A 88 3.63 2.91 -11.19
CA SER A 88 5.08 2.78 -11.03
C SER A 88 5.80 2.98 -12.38
N PHE A 89 5.26 2.41 -13.45
CA PHE A 89 5.77 2.56 -14.81
C PHE A 89 5.70 4.00 -15.31
N ALA A 90 4.56 4.67 -15.14
CA ALA A 90 4.38 6.07 -15.53
C ALA A 90 5.34 7.01 -14.78
N LEU A 91 5.51 6.80 -13.47
CA LEU A 91 6.49 7.55 -12.68
C LEU A 91 7.93 7.26 -13.12
N GLY A 92 8.25 6.01 -13.51
CA GLY A 92 9.54 5.65 -14.07
C GLY A 92 9.86 6.38 -15.38
N ILE A 93 8.88 6.47 -16.30
CA ILE A 93 9.01 7.26 -17.54
C ILE A 93 9.22 8.74 -17.21
N LEU A 94 8.47 9.28 -16.25
CA LEU A 94 8.62 10.67 -15.85
C LEU A 94 10.03 10.95 -15.29
N LEU A 95 10.55 10.08 -14.44
CA LEU A 95 11.91 10.19 -13.91
C LEU A 95 12.96 10.15 -15.03
N LEU A 96 12.85 9.17 -15.93
CA LEU A 96 13.72 9.07 -17.11
C LEU A 96 13.68 10.34 -17.97
N SER A 97 12.49 10.91 -18.16
CA SER A 97 12.30 12.15 -18.91
C SER A 97 13.01 13.33 -18.24
N VAL A 98 12.90 13.45 -16.92
CA VAL A 98 13.59 14.49 -16.14
C VAL A 98 15.11 14.33 -16.22
N HIS A 99 15.63 13.11 -16.11
CA HIS A 99 17.07 12.86 -16.23
C HIS A 99 17.59 13.14 -17.65
N THR A 100 16.81 12.80 -18.67
CA THR A 100 17.12 13.14 -20.07
C THR A 100 17.16 14.66 -20.27
N LEU A 101 16.23 15.39 -19.65
CA LEU A 101 16.23 16.85 -19.66
C LEU A 101 17.49 17.43 -19.02
N PHE A 102 17.90 16.92 -17.85
CA PHE A 102 19.15 17.34 -17.22
C PHE A 102 20.38 17.02 -18.07
N ARG A 103 20.38 15.87 -18.76
CA ARG A 103 21.46 15.52 -19.69
C ARG A 103 21.50 16.45 -20.89
N TYR A 104 20.34 16.83 -21.42
CA TYR A 104 20.23 17.80 -22.53
C TYR A 104 20.82 19.17 -22.14
N TYR A 105 20.49 19.67 -20.95
CA TYR A 105 21.02 20.94 -20.43
C TYR A 105 22.35 20.81 -19.67
N SER A 106 23.10 19.71 -19.86
CA SER A 106 24.35 19.46 -19.12
C SER A 106 25.47 20.47 -19.40
N GLY A 107 25.35 21.26 -20.48
CA GLY A 107 26.27 22.36 -20.79
C GLY A 107 26.07 23.61 -19.93
N GLU A 108 24.91 23.78 -19.31
CA GLU A 108 24.62 24.92 -18.44
C GLU A 108 25.38 24.78 -17.11
N ASP A 109 26.07 25.83 -16.68
CA ASP A 109 26.91 25.81 -15.47
C ASP A 109 26.14 25.36 -14.22
N PHE A 110 24.89 25.81 -14.09
CA PHE A 110 24.03 25.42 -12.98
C PHE A 110 23.78 23.90 -12.96
N ILE A 111 23.43 23.31 -14.10
CA ILE A 111 23.13 21.88 -14.18
C ILE A 111 24.40 21.05 -14.02
N LYS A 112 25.49 21.47 -14.67
CA LYS A 112 26.79 20.80 -14.58
C LYS A 112 27.27 20.71 -13.14
N ASN A 113 27.24 21.81 -12.41
CA ASN A 113 27.72 21.90 -11.03
C ASN A 113 26.82 21.18 -10.02
N ASN A 114 25.54 20.98 -10.35
CA ASN A 114 24.55 20.38 -9.44
C ASN A 114 23.99 19.03 -9.95
N SER A 115 24.58 18.44 -10.98
CA SER A 115 24.02 17.28 -11.69
C SER A 115 23.67 16.10 -10.78
N ILE A 116 24.61 15.68 -9.93
CA ILE A 116 24.43 14.59 -8.96
C ILE A 116 23.28 14.92 -7.98
N PHE A 117 23.23 16.15 -7.48
CA PHE A 117 22.18 16.58 -6.57
C PHE A 117 20.82 16.59 -7.25
N LEU A 118 20.71 17.15 -8.45
CA LEU A 118 19.47 17.20 -9.23
C LEU A 118 18.93 15.80 -9.55
N TRP A 119 19.83 14.88 -9.91
CA TRP A 119 19.49 13.47 -10.15
C TRP A 119 18.98 12.78 -8.89
N GLY A 120 19.71 12.90 -7.77
CA GLY A 120 19.32 12.31 -6.50
C GLY A 120 18.02 12.91 -5.95
N PHE A 121 17.85 14.23 -6.06
CA PHE A 121 16.66 14.94 -5.63
C PHE A 121 15.43 14.52 -6.43
N SER A 122 15.51 14.49 -7.76
CA SER A 122 14.38 14.07 -8.59
C SER A 122 14.00 12.61 -8.34
N PHE A 123 15.00 11.76 -8.07
CA PHE A 123 14.80 10.36 -7.70
C PHE A 123 14.03 10.24 -6.38
N ILE A 124 14.51 10.86 -5.31
CA ILE A 124 13.89 10.82 -3.98
C ILE A 124 12.48 11.41 -4.01
N LEU A 125 12.29 12.50 -4.77
CA LEU A 125 10.99 13.13 -4.94
C LEU A 125 9.97 12.17 -5.56
N LEU A 126 10.30 11.52 -6.68
CA LEU A 126 9.39 10.59 -7.35
C LEU A 126 9.20 9.29 -6.58
N LEU A 127 10.23 8.79 -5.90
CA LEU A 127 10.10 7.67 -4.96
C LEU A 127 9.09 8.01 -3.83
N SER A 128 9.17 9.23 -3.29
CA SER A 128 8.23 9.68 -2.25
C SER A 128 6.80 9.81 -2.75
N ILE A 129 6.63 10.27 -4.00
CA ILE A 129 5.31 10.34 -4.66
C ILE A 129 4.75 8.93 -4.87
N ASN A 130 5.55 7.98 -5.36
CA ASN A 130 5.16 6.59 -5.53
C ASN A 130 4.66 5.98 -4.21
N HIS A 131 5.46 6.15 -3.16
CA HIS A 131 5.13 5.68 -1.82
C HIS A 131 3.81 6.29 -1.29
N ALA A 132 3.59 7.59 -1.53
CA ALA A 132 2.38 8.29 -1.15
C ALA A 132 1.15 7.84 -1.95
N PHE A 133 1.28 7.62 -3.26
CA PHE A 133 0.20 7.14 -4.11
C PHE A 133 -0.30 5.78 -3.67
N TYR A 134 0.60 4.82 -3.40
CA TYR A 134 0.19 3.54 -2.87
C TYR A 134 -0.60 3.70 -1.56
N ARG A 135 -0.15 4.57 -0.65
CA ARG A 135 -0.85 4.85 0.60
C ARG A 135 -2.26 5.41 0.37
N PHE A 136 -2.43 6.31 -0.60
CA PHE A 136 -3.74 6.88 -0.93
C PHE A 136 -4.68 5.87 -1.57
N GLU A 137 -4.14 4.96 -2.38
CA GLU A 137 -4.88 3.96 -3.10
C GLU A 137 -5.34 2.81 -2.19
N HIS A 138 -4.51 2.43 -1.22
CA HIS A 138 -4.73 1.28 -0.35
C HIS A 138 -5.06 1.67 1.09
N LYS A 139 -5.95 2.64 1.30
CA LYS A 139 -6.36 3.13 2.65
C LYS A 139 -6.76 2.03 3.65
N ARG A 140 -7.28 0.88 3.20
CA ARG A 140 -7.72 -0.24 4.05
C ARG A 140 -6.67 -1.34 4.27
N SER A 141 -5.65 -1.45 3.43
CA SER A 141 -4.61 -2.49 3.50
C SER A 141 -3.21 -1.88 3.60
N ASN A 142 -3.12 -0.68 4.19
CA ASN A 142 -1.93 0.15 4.27
C ASN A 142 -0.85 -0.48 5.17
N ASN A 143 -0.18 -1.50 4.64
CA ASN A 143 0.95 -2.16 5.27
C ASN A 143 2.25 -1.57 4.74
N LEU A 144 3.21 -1.31 5.64
CA LEU A 144 4.54 -0.79 5.29
C LEU A 144 5.26 -1.69 4.28
N ILE A 145 5.14 -3.01 4.43
CA ILE A 145 5.75 -4.00 3.53
C ILE A 145 5.23 -3.84 2.10
N GLY A 146 3.92 -3.65 1.92
CA GLY A 146 3.33 -3.43 0.59
C GLY A 146 3.86 -2.16 -0.06
N ARG A 147 4.01 -1.07 0.72
CA ARG A 147 4.63 0.18 0.25
C ARG A 147 6.07 -0.03 -0.22
N LEU A 148 6.88 -0.71 0.59
CA LEU A 148 8.27 -1.01 0.24
C LEU A 148 8.37 -1.89 -1.02
N ILE A 149 7.47 -2.85 -1.20
CA ILE A 149 7.41 -3.66 -2.43
C ILE A 149 7.13 -2.77 -3.64
N HIS A 150 6.19 -1.83 -3.54
CA HIS A 150 5.93 -0.88 -4.63
C HIS A 150 7.11 0.04 -4.92
N ASP A 151 7.82 0.49 -3.89
CA ASP A 151 9.01 1.30 -4.05
C ASP A 151 10.11 0.49 -4.78
N VAL A 152 10.31 -0.79 -4.40
CA VAL A 152 11.21 -1.71 -5.12
C VAL A 152 10.78 -1.88 -6.59
N ILE A 153 9.50 -2.09 -6.86
CA ILE A 153 8.97 -2.24 -8.23
C ILE A 153 9.26 -0.98 -9.06
N PHE A 154 9.01 0.21 -8.50
CA PHE A 154 9.31 1.48 -9.14
C PHE A 154 10.81 1.60 -9.49
N ILE A 155 11.69 1.25 -8.54
CA ILE A 155 13.15 1.33 -8.73
C ILE A 155 13.59 0.38 -9.85
N ILE A 156 13.14 -0.89 -9.81
CA ILE A 156 13.44 -1.88 -10.85
C ILE A 156 12.94 -1.39 -12.21
N MET A 157 11.72 -0.86 -12.27
CA MET A 157 11.12 -0.36 -13.50
C MET A 157 11.93 0.78 -14.10
N TYR A 158 12.37 1.73 -13.25
CA TYR A 158 13.22 2.83 -13.68
C TYR A 158 14.56 2.33 -14.25
N PHE A 159 15.23 1.36 -13.59
CA PHE A 159 16.48 0.80 -14.12
C PHE A 159 16.30 0.05 -15.44
N ILE A 160 15.20 -0.68 -15.61
CA ILE A 160 14.86 -1.32 -16.89
C ILE A 160 14.68 -0.27 -17.99
N LEU A 161 13.90 0.78 -17.72
CA LEU A 161 13.67 1.88 -18.66
C LEU A 161 14.97 2.63 -18.99
N TRP A 162 15.81 2.88 -18.00
CA TRP A 162 17.13 3.47 -18.18
C TRP A 162 18.02 2.59 -19.05
N GLY A 163 18.04 1.28 -18.80
CA GLY A 163 18.77 0.30 -19.60
C GLY A 163 18.34 0.35 -21.07
N ILE A 164 17.04 0.25 -21.33
CA ILE A 164 16.45 0.38 -22.68
C ILE A 164 16.88 1.69 -23.35
N TYR A 165 16.74 2.82 -22.64
CA TYR A 165 17.15 4.14 -23.14
C TYR A 165 18.63 4.18 -23.52
N THR A 166 19.51 3.66 -22.65
CA THR A 166 20.95 3.63 -22.92
C THR A 166 21.29 2.73 -24.10
N SER A 167 20.63 1.58 -24.26
CA SER A 167 20.84 0.69 -25.41
C SER A 167 20.33 1.27 -26.74
N ILE A 168 19.30 2.13 -26.71
CA ILE A 168 18.81 2.82 -27.91
C ILE A 168 19.80 3.91 -28.35
N ILE A 169 20.36 4.67 -27.40
CA ILE A 169 21.22 5.83 -27.70
C ILE A 169 22.68 5.44 -27.92
N ASN A 170 23.19 4.52 -27.10
CA ASN A 170 24.54 4.01 -27.20
C ASN A 170 24.45 2.57 -27.70
N LEU A 171 24.92 2.32 -28.92
CA LEU A 171 25.00 0.98 -29.53
C LEU A 171 25.82 -0.04 -28.73
N GLU A 172 26.56 0.42 -27.72
CA GLU A 172 27.25 -0.41 -26.74
C GLU A 172 26.94 0.13 -25.34
N ILE A 173 26.20 -0.66 -24.56
CA ILE A 173 26.27 -0.86 -23.10
C ILE A 173 25.04 -1.70 -22.75
N THR A 174 25.28 -2.97 -22.47
CA THR A 174 24.37 -3.84 -21.71
C THR A 174 24.51 -3.49 -20.25
N SER A 175 23.70 -2.55 -19.75
CA SER A 175 23.51 -2.34 -18.32
C SER A 175 22.66 -3.50 -17.78
N THR A 176 23.27 -4.67 -17.67
CA THR A 176 22.69 -5.81 -16.95
C THR A 176 22.73 -5.50 -15.47
N ILE A 177 21.56 -5.51 -14.81
CA ILE A 177 21.47 -5.52 -13.35
C ILE A 177 22.26 -6.74 -12.87
N THR A 178 23.35 -6.49 -12.15
CA THR A 178 24.18 -7.52 -11.56
C THR A 178 23.65 -7.90 -10.19
N THR A 179 24.10 -9.04 -9.66
CA THR A 179 23.74 -9.46 -8.29
C THR A 179 24.20 -8.44 -7.24
N ASP A 180 25.25 -7.67 -7.54
CA ASP A 180 25.83 -6.67 -6.65
C ASP A 180 24.98 -5.38 -6.58
N ASP A 181 24.07 -5.18 -7.54
CA ASP A 181 23.14 -4.04 -7.57
C ASP A 181 21.90 -4.27 -6.67
N ILE A 182 21.60 -5.53 -6.33
CA ILE A 182 20.42 -5.90 -5.53
C ILE A 182 20.43 -5.25 -4.14
N PRO A 183 21.54 -5.30 -3.36
CA PRO A 183 21.61 -4.62 -2.06
C PRO A 183 21.41 -3.11 -2.18
N ALA A 184 21.92 -2.49 -3.25
CA ALA A 184 21.76 -1.06 -3.50
C ALA A 184 20.30 -0.70 -3.77
N ILE A 185 19.59 -1.47 -4.61
CA ILE A 185 18.15 -1.29 -4.89
C ILE A 185 17.32 -1.42 -3.60
N ILE A 186 17.61 -2.43 -2.78
CA ILE A 186 16.94 -2.62 -1.50
C ILE A 186 17.21 -1.44 -0.58
N PHE A 187 18.47 -1.03 -0.42
CA PHE A 187 18.86 0.12 0.40
C PHE A 187 18.16 1.42 -0.05
N LEU A 188 18.09 1.65 -1.37
CA LEU A 188 17.44 2.80 -1.96
C LEU A 188 15.94 2.85 -1.63
N SER A 189 15.28 1.69 -1.62
CA SER A 189 13.87 1.56 -1.23
C SER A 189 13.65 1.98 0.23
N PHE A 190 14.63 1.75 1.11
CA PHE A 190 14.57 2.13 2.51
C PHE A 190 14.83 3.62 2.79
N LEU A 191 15.31 4.40 1.80
CA LEU A 191 15.50 5.85 1.95
C LEU A 191 14.19 6.60 2.22
N ILE A 192 13.04 5.96 2.00
CA ILE A 192 11.73 6.51 2.35
C ILE A 192 11.44 6.48 3.85
N LEU A 193 12.06 5.56 4.62
CA LEU A 193 11.81 5.43 6.07
C LEU A 193 12.25 6.67 6.86
N PRO A 194 13.44 7.26 6.64
CA PRO A 194 13.82 8.52 7.26
C PRO A 194 12.82 9.65 6.97
N ILE A 195 12.29 9.72 5.73
CA ILE A 195 11.31 10.74 5.34
C ILE A 195 10.01 10.53 6.11
N GLU A 196 9.53 9.29 6.22
CA GLU A 196 8.33 8.98 7.00
C GLU A 196 8.53 9.27 8.50
N ALA A 197 9.72 8.99 9.04
CA ALA A 197 10.09 9.33 10.41
C ALA A 197 10.09 10.85 10.65
N ILE A 198 10.66 11.64 9.73
CA ILE A 198 10.64 13.10 9.79
C ILE A 198 9.20 13.62 9.75
N ILE A 199 8.37 13.14 8.82
CA ILE A 199 6.95 13.51 8.75
C ILE A 199 6.22 13.15 10.06
N GLY A 200 6.53 12.00 10.63
CA GLY A 200 5.99 11.57 11.93
C GLY A 200 6.38 12.51 13.08
N ILE A 201 7.66 12.92 13.13
CA ILE A 201 8.18 13.88 14.11
C ILE A 201 7.49 15.23 13.93
N VAL A 202 7.41 15.73 12.69
CA VAL A 202 6.76 17.02 12.35
C VAL A 202 5.29 17.00 12.77
N LYS A 203 4.55 15.92 12.48
CA LYS A 203 3.16 15.77 12.95
C LYS A 203 3.05 15.78 14.48
N ARG A 204 3.97 15.11 15.17
CA ARG A 204 4.00 15.10 16.63
C ARG A 204 4.32 16.48 17.20
N LEU A 205 5.24 17.22 16.59
CA LEU A 205 5.55 18.61 16.95
C LEU A 205 4.34 19.52 16.75
N PHE A 206 3.66 19.44 15.60
CA PHE A 206 2.43 20.23 15.37
C PHE A 206 1.32 19.91 16.38
N LYS A 207 1.15 18.63 16.74
CA LYS A 207 0.22 18.22 17.79
C LYS A 207 0.58 18.80 19.15
N LEU A 208 1.87 18.83 19.50
CA LEU A 208 2.34 19.46 20.75
C LEU A 208 2.11 20.98 20.74
N LEU A 209 2.22 21.63 19.58
CA LEU A 209 1.98 23.05 19.40
C LEU A 209 0.49 23.42 19.30
N LYS A 210 -0.44 22.46 19.41
CA LYS A 210 -1.90 22.65 19.20
C LYS A 210 -2.26 23.26 17.83
N CYS A 211 -1.35 23.18 16.86
CA CYS A 211 -1.67 23.49 15.47
C CYS A 211 -2.22 22.21 14.84
N GLU A 212 -3.53 22.00 14.95
CA GLU A 212 -4.20 20.96 14.18
C GLU A 212 -4.23 21.37 12.71
N ILE A 213 -3.34 20.76 11.92
CA ILE A 213 -3.46 20.76 10.46
C ILE A 213 -4.36 19.58 10.12
N LEU A 214 -5.56 19.90 9.62
CA LEU A 214 -6.60 18.99 9.13
C LEU A 214 -6.13 18.21 7.89
#